data_AF-A0A2M8DM79-F1
#
_entry.id   AF-A0A2M8DM79-F1
#
_cell.length_a   1.000
_cell.length_b   1.000
_cell.length_c   1.000
_cell.angle_alpha   90.00
_cell.angle_beta   90.00
_cell.angle_gamma   90.00
#
_symmetry.space_group_name_H-M   'P 1'
#
loop_
_entity.id
_entity.type
_entity.pdbx_description
1 polymer ?
#
loop_
_entity_poly.entity_id
_entity_poly.type
_entity_poly.pdbx_seq_one_letter_code
_entity_poly.pdbx_strand_id
1 'polypeptide(L)'
;MNPKKGFTLIELLVVIAIIGILASIVLVSLGGARTKAKDARVVADISQVRSIAELVFDSVDPNSYATLCDVTNTLNGAQAIYGAQLTAIETDITNQGSTNACIASATAYCISADLMTTGMGYYCADSTGIVKSNATAACTITTCP
;
A
#
# COMPACT_ATOMS: atom_id res chain seq x y z
N MET A 1 -51.35 -17.59 -34.57
CA MET A 1 -49.93 -17.97 -34.80
C MET A 1 -49.07 -16.81 -34.33
N ASN A 2 -48.29 -16.98 -33.26
CA ASN A 2 -47.41 -15.92 -32.76
C ASN A 2 -46.12 -15.92 -33.59
N PRO A 3 -45.82 -14.87 -34.38
CA PRO A 3 -44.56 -14.80 -35.11
C PRO A 3 -43.42 -14.70 -34.09
N LYS A 4 -42.53 -15.70 -34.06
CA LYS A 4 -41.29 -15.60 -33.31
C LYS A 4 -40.42 -14.55 -34.01
N LYS A 5 -40.30 -13.36 -33.42
CA LYS A 5 -39.34 -12.35 -33.87
C LYS A 5 -37.93 -12.87 -33.56
N GLY A 6 -37.18 -13.20 -34.60
CA GLY A 6 -35.75 -13.49 -34.51
C GLY A 6 -34.95 -12.20 -34.64
N PHE A 7 -33.83 -12.11 -33.93
CA PHE A 7 -32.85 -11.05 -34.13
C PHE A 7 -32.18 -11.20 -35.49
N THR A 8 -31.90 -10.08 -36.15
CA THR A 8 -31.14 -10.05 -37.40
C THR A 8 -29.64 -10.15 -37.11
N LEU A 9 -28.88 -10.73 -38.04
CA LEU A 9 -27.42 -10.82 -37.92
C LEU A 9 -26.76 -9.43 -37.82
N ILE A 10 -27.34 -8.42 -38.48
CA ILE A 10 -26.82 -7.06 -38.45
C ILE A 10 -27.04 -6.38 -37.08
N GLU A 11 -28.16 -6.66 -36.41
CA GLU A 11 -28.40 -6.17 -35.05
C GLU A 11 -27.36 -6.72 -34.07
N LEU A 12 -27.03 -8.01 -34.16
CA LEU A 12 -25.98 -8.59 -33.32
C LEU A 12 -24.59 -8.06 -33.66
N LEU A 13 -24.30 -7.79 -34.93
CA LEU A 13 -23.01 -7.26 -35.36
C LEU A 13 -22.77 -5.84 -34.83
N VAL A 14 -23.78 -4.98 -34.86
CA VAL A 14 -23.67 -3.60 -34.31
C VAL A 14 -23.47 -3.63 -32.80
N VAL A 15 -24.14 -4.54 -32.08
CA VAL A 15 -24.01 -4.64 -30.62
C VAL A 15 -22.59 -5.03 -30.19
N ILE A 16 -21.99 -6.03 -30.82
CA ILE A 16 -20.62 -6.43 -30.49
C ILE A 16 -19.60 -5.34 -30.85
N ALA A 17 -19.87 -4.56 -31.92
CA ALA A 17 -19.03 -3.43 -32.30
C ALA A 17 -19.06 -2.32 -31.24
N ILE A 18 -20.23 -1.97 -30.72
CA ILE A 18 -20.38 -0.96 -29.66
C ILE A 18 -19.75 -1.46 -28.35
N ILE A 19 -19.98 -2.71 -27.96
CA ILE A 19 -19.36 -3.31 -26.76
C ILE A 19 -17.82 -3.30 -26.89
N GLY A 20 -17.28 -3.60 -28.07
CA GLY A 20 -15.84 -3.57 -28.33
C GLY A 20 -15.23 -2.18 -28.13
N ILE A 21 -15.89 -1.12 -28.60
CA ILE A 21 -15.45 0.27 -28.41
C ILE A 21 -15.47 0.64 -26.92
N LEU A 22 -16.59 0.37 -26.23
CA LEU A 22 -16.72 0.70 -24.80
C LEU A 22 -15.71 -0.07 -23.94
N ALA A 23 -15.50 -1.36 -24.23
CA ALA A 23 -14.53 -2.19 -23.51
C ALA A 23 -13.09 -1.66 -23.65
N SER A 24 -12.71 -1.16 -24.83
CA SER A 24 -11.35 -0.65 -25.07
C SER A 24 -11.01 0.57 -24.19
N ILE A 25 -11.97 1.48 -23.99
CA ILE A 25 -11.79 2.70 -23.17
C ILE A 25 -11.68 2.32 -21.68
N VAL A 26 -12.55 1.42 -21.23
CA VAL A 26 -12.58 0.98 -19.82
C VAL A 26 -11.25 0.32 -19.43
N LEU A 27 -10.69 -0.54 -20.29
CA LEU A 27 -9.45 -1.25 -20.00
C LEU A 27 -8.26 -0.31 -19.75
N VAL A 28 -8.12 0.78 -20.51
CA VAL A 28 -7.05 1.77 -20.33
C VAL A 28 -7.18 2.48 -18.98
N SER A 29 -8.40 2.84 -18.58
CA SER A 29 -8.64 3.53 -17.31
C SER A 29 -8.43 2.64 -16.07
N LEU A 30 -8.70 1.34 -16.19
CA LEU A 30 -8.67 0.38 -15.08
C LEU A 30 -7.24 0.10 -14.59
N GLY A 31 -6.25 0.11 -15.49
CA GLY A 31 -4.85 -0.10 -15.14
C GLY A 31 -4.33 0.93 -14.14
N GLY A 32 -4.51 2.22 -14.44
CA GLY A 32 -4.10 3.31 -13.55
C GLY A 32 -4.90 3.35 -12.24
N ALA A 33 -6.21 3.06 -12.29
CA ALA A 33 -7.05 2.98 -11.10
C ALA A 33 -6.59 1.87 -10.14
N ARG A 34 -6.19 0.71 -10.66
CA ARG A 34 -5.67 -0.41 -9.85
C ARG A 34 -4.35 -0.06 -9.17
N THR A 35 -3.44 0.61 -9.86
CA THR A 35 -2.17 1.06 -9.25
C THR A 35 -2.42 2.06 -8.13
N LYS A 36 -3.30 3.05 -8.33
CA LYS A 36 -3.67 4.00 -7.27
C LYS A 36 -4.33 3.32 -6.07
N ALA A 37 -5.15 2.29 -6.29
CA ALA A 37 -5.76 1.51 -5.22
C ALA A 37 -4.71 0.71 -4.42
N LYS A 38 -3.68 0.19 -5.09
CA LYS A 38 -2.54 -0.45 -4.42
C LYS A 38 -1.79 0.53 -3.54
N ASP A 39 -1.46 1.71 -4.06
CA ASP A 39 -0.77 2.76 -3.31
C ASP A 39 -1.59 3.23 -2.10
N ALA A 40 -2.90 3.42 -2.28
CA ALA A 40 -3.79 3.77 -1.17
C ALA A 40 -3.78 2.70 -0.06
N ARG A 41 -3.66 1.42 -0.42
CA ARG A 41 -3.53 0.34 0.57
C ARG A 41 -2.20 0.42 1.31
N VAL A 42 -1.08 0.59 0.59
CA VAL A 42 0.25 0.74 1.21
C VAL A 42 0.29 1.95 2.15
N VAL A 43 -0.33 3.07 1.77
CA VAL A 43 -0.44 4.26 2.64
C VAL A 43 -1.25 3.96 3.91
N ALA A 44 -2.36 3.21 3.78
CA ALA A 44 -3.17 2.82 4.92
C ALA A 44 -2.41 1.87 5.87
N ASP A 45 -1.67 0.92 5.31
CA ASP A 45 -0.82 -0.01 6.04
C ASP A 45 0.27 0.73 6.84
N ILE A 46 0.99 1.67 6.23
CA ILE A 46 2.00 2.50 6.93
C ILE A 46 1.36 3.35 8.03
N SER A 47 0.15 3.87 7.79
CA SER A 47 -0.60 4.62 8.81
C SER A 47 -1.01 3.73 10.00
N GLN A 48 -1.30 2.46 9.75
CA GLN A 48 -1.54 1.47 10.80
C GLN A 48 -0.27 1.22 11.60
N VAL A 49 0.89 1.05 10.95
CA VAL A 49 2.17 0.88 11.64
C VAL A 49 2.47 2.09 12.52
N ARG A 50 2.24 3.31 12.05
CA ARG A 50 2.41 4.52 12.87
C ARG A 50 1.60 4.44 14.16
N SER A 51 0.36 3.97 14.08
CA SER A 51 -0.50 3.81 15.27
C SER A 51 0.07 2.73 16.20
N ILE A 52 0.57 1.63 15.64
CA ILE A 52 1.25 0.56 16.41
C ILE A 52 2.52 1.10 17.07
N ALA A 53 3.29 1.95 16.39
CA ALA A 53 4.51 2.54 16.93
C ALA A 53 4.24 3.30 18.23
N GLU A 54 3.18 4.11 18.28
CA GLU A 54 2.79 4.82 19.50
C GLU A 54 2.34 3.86 20.61
N LEU A 55 1.64 2.78 20.26
CA LEU A 55 1.26 1.74 21.23
C LEU A 55 2.49 0.98 21.76
N VAL A 56 3.50 0.75 20.92
CA VAL A 56 4.77 0.12 21.34
C VAL A 56 5.47 0.99 22.36
N PHE A 57 5.57 2.30 22.10
CA PHE A 57 6.22 3.25 23.01
C PHE A 57 5.53 3.37 24.36
N ASP A 58 4.20 3.25 24.40
CA ASP A 58 3.41 3.38 25.63
C ASP A 58 3.33 2.05 26.43
N SER A 59 3.11 0.93 25.74
CA SER A 59 2.65 -0.32 26.39
C SER A 59 3.57 -1.52 26.25
N VAL A 60 4.36 -1.61 25.18
CA VAL A 60 5.19 -2.80 24.90
C VAL A 60 6.61 -2.59 25.42
N ASP A 61 7.22 -1.48 25.01
CA ASP A 61 8.56 -1.08 25.41
C ASP A 61 8.50 0.37 25.90
N PRO A 62 8.25 0.58 27.21
CA PRO A 62 8.00 1.90 27.75
C PRO A 62 9.11 2.90 27.40
N ASN A 63 8.72 3.99 26.73
CA ASN A 63 9.59 5.04 26.21
C ASN A 63 10.61 4.59 25.15
N SER A 64 10.31 3.52 24.40
CA SER A 64 11.21 2.98 23.39
C SER A 64 10.49 2.51 22.13
N TYR A 65 10.99 2.90 20.95
CA TYR A 65 10.56 2.30 19.66
C TYR A 65 11.50 1.19 19.18
N ALA A 66 12.56 0.85 19.93
CA ALA A 66 13.68 0.03 19.45
C ALA A 66 13.30 -1.35 18.90
N THR A 67 12.12 -1.82 19.24
CA THR A 67 11.63 -3.15 18.97
C THR A 67 10.53 -3.17 17.89
N LEU A 68 10.15 -1.99 17.37
CA LEU A 68 9.17 -1.80 16.30
C LEU A 68 9.62 -2.43 14.98
N CYS A 69 10.91 -2.40 14.69
CA CYS A 69 11.51 -2.94 13.47
C CYS A 69 12.37 -4.17 13.80
N ASP A 70 12.49 -5.09 12.83
CA ASP A 70 13.43 -6.21 12.93
C ASP A 70 14.89 -5.77 12.69
N VAL A 71 15.86 -6.62 13.04
CA VAL A 71 17.30 -6.43 12.80
C VAL A 71 17.66 -6.29 11.31
N THR A 72 16.75 -6.71 10.42
CA THR A 72 16.87 -6.55 8.97
C THR A 72 16.28 -5.24 8.44
N ASN A 73 15.86 -4.33 9.33
CA ASN A 73 15.18 -3.07 9.01
C ASN A 73 13.85 -3.26 8.25
N THR A 74 13.11 -4.31 8.58
CA THR A 74 11.76 -4.57 8.09
C THR A 74 10.73 -4.48 9.22
N LEU A 75 9.45 -4.52 8.86
CA LEU A 75 8.33 -4.48 9.81
C LEU A 75 8.11 -5.82 10.50
N ASN A 76 8.78 -6.90 10.10
CA ASN A 76 8.68 -8.22 10.71
C ASN A 76 9.37 -8.34 12.08
N GLY A 77 9.35 -7.25 12.86
CA GLY A 77 9.91 -7.20 14.20
C GLY A 77 9.24 -8.25 15.09
N ALA A 78 10.04 -9.05 15.77
CA ALA A 78 9.61 -10.07 16.73
C ALA A 78 9.07 -9.42 18.03
N GLN A 79 8.02 -8.61 17.89
CA GLN A 79 7.28 -8.00 18.99
C GLN A 79 6.36 -9.05 19.63
N ALA A 80 6.40 -9.18 20.96
CA ALA A 80 5.59 -10.17 21.69
C ALA A 80 4.07 -9.91 21.56
N ILE A 81 3.65 -8.66 21.38
CA ILE A 81 2.24 -8.26 21.36
C ILE A 81 1.77 -7.94 19.93
N TYR A 82 2.52 -7.12 19.18
CA TYR A 82 2.11 -6.65 17.86
C TYR A 82 2.81 -7.34 16.68
N GLY A 83 3.71 -8.30 16.93
CA GLY A 83 4.55 -8.90 15.88
C GLY A 83 3.73 -9.53 14.76
N ALA A 84 2.68 -10.30 15.09
CA ALA A 84 1.81 -10.90 14.10
C ALA A 84 1.07 -9.86 13.22
N GLN A 85 0.70 -8.71 13.80
CA GLN A 85 0.06 -7.63 13.05
C GLN A 85 1.06 -6.95 12.12
N LEU A 86 2.28 -6.69 12.60
CA LEU A 86 3.33 -6.08 11.78
C LEU A 86 3.77 -7.01 10.63
N THR A 87 3.89 -8.32 10.87
CA THR A 87 4.14 -9.32 9.81
C THR A 87 2.99 -9.36 8.80
N ALA A 88 1.74 -9.27 9.24
CA ALA A 88 0.58 -9.23 8.35
C ALA A 88 0.57 -7.97 7.49
N ILE A 89 0.92 -6.81 8.06
CA ILE A 89 1.08 -5.55 7.34
C ILE A 89 2.20 -5.65 6.30
N GLU A 90 3.36 -6.18 6.67
CA GLU A 90 4.47 -6.40 5.73
C GLU A 90 4.07 -7.31 4.57
N THR A 91 3.34 -8.37 4.88
CA THR A 91 2.80 -9.30 3.88
C THR A 91 1.81 -8.60 2.95
N ASP A 92 0.97 -7.69 3.47
CA ASP A 92 0.05 -6.93 2.62
C ASP A 92 0.80 -5.98 1.69
N ILE A 93 1.76 -5.20 2.20
CA ILE A 93 2.60 -4.29 1.41
C ILE A 93 3.27 -5.05 0.25
N THR A 94 3.86 -6.21 0.54
CA THR A 94 4.50 -7.07 -0.47
C THR A 94 3.51 -7.67 -1.46
N ASN A 95 2.30 -8.05 -1.04
CA ASN A 95 1.23 -8.50 -1.93
C ASN A 95 0.75 -7.40 -2.91
N GLN A 96 0.85 -6.13 -2.50
CA GLN A 96 0.56 -5.00 -3.40
C GLN A 96 1.65 -4.79 -4.46
N GLY A 97 2.83 -5.38 -4.26
CA GLY A 97 4.02 -5.28 -5.11
C GLY A 97 5.05 -4.27 -4.61
N SER A 98 4.86 -3.75 -3.40
CA SER A 98 5.71 -2.75 -2.74
C SER A 98 6.66 -3.42 -1.75
N THR A 99 7.67 -2.69 -1.32
CA THR A 99 8.70 -3.04 -0.36
C THR A 99 8.72 -1.97 0.73
N ASN A 100 8.96 -2.39 1.97
CA ASN A 100 9.06 -1.48 3.09
C ASN A 100 10.51 -1.37 3.60
N ALA A 101 10.78 -0.30 4.33
CA ALA A 101 11.93 -0.17 5.19
C ALA A 101 11.48 0.43 6.53
N CYS A 102 11.95 -0.15 7.62
CA CYS A 102 11.65 0.26 8.99
C CYS A 102 12.96 0.43 9.74
N ILE A 103 13.20 1.60 10.30
CA ILE A 103 14.34 1.86 11.18
C ILE A 103 13.82 2.46 12.46
N ALA A 104 14.18 1.85 13.58
CA ALA A 104 13.78 2.35 14.89
C ALA A 104 14.95 2.34 15.86
N SER A 105 14.83 3.21 16.86
CA SER A 105 15.73 3.40 17.98
C SER A 105 14.89 3.60 19.23
N ALA A 106 15.51 3.78 20.40
CA ALA A 106 14.74 4.09 21.60
C ALA A 106 13.85 5.34 21.43
N THR A 107 14.35 6.40 20.81
CA THR A 107 13.63 7.69 20.81
C THR A 107 13.01 8.09 19.48
N ALA A 108 13.27 7.34 18.40
CA ALA A 108 12.81 7.71 17.07
C ALA A 108 12.63 6.51 16.15
N TYR A 109 11.73 6.64 15.18
CA TYR A 109 11.51 5.67 14.12
C TYR A 109 11.25 6.35 12.77
N CYS A 110 11.50 5.62 11.69
CA CYS A 110 11.11 5.93 10.33
C CYS A 110 10.62 4.64 9.67
N ILE A 111 9.44 4.69 9.07
CA ILE A 111 8.89 3.61 8.26
C ILE A 111 8.60 4.18 6.87
N SER A 112 8.95 3.45 5.83
CA SER A 112 8.66 3.82 4.45
C SER A 112 8.26 2.63 3.62
N ALA A 113 7.52 2.87 2.55
CA ALA A 113 7.23 1.88 1.52
C ALA A 113 7.20 2.54 0.13
N ASP A 114 7.56 1.81 -0.92
CA ASP A 114 7.50 2.34 -2.28
C ASP A 114 6.05 2.46 -2.79
N LEU A 115 5.81 3.49 -3.59
CA LEU A 115 4.55 3.67 -4.30
C LEU A 115 4.71 3.17 -5.73
N MET A 116 3.76 2.34 -6.15
CA MET A 116 3.75 1.68 -7.46
C MET A 116 3.46 2.67 -8.59
N THR A 117 2.80 3.79 -8.30
CA THR A 117 2.62 4.87 -9.27
C THR A 117 3.97 5.49 -9.62
N THR A 118 4.35 5.38 -10.89
CA THR A 118 5.61 5.91 -11.41
C THR A 118 5.77 7.39 -11.08
N GLY A 119 6.91 7.76 -10.48
CA GLY A 119 7.23 9.13 -10.11
C GLY A 119 6.70 9.59 -8.74
N MET A 120 6.03 8.72 -7.98
CA MET A 120 5.61 9.00 -6.60
C MET A 120 6.61 8.58 -5.53
N GLY A 121 7.72 7.91 -5.89
CA GLY A 121 8.78 7.58 -4.94
C GLY A 121 8.29 6.72 -3.76
N TYR A 122 8.67 7.12 -2.55
CA TYR A 122 8.30 6.43 -1.32
C TYR A 122 7.27 7.22 -0.51
N TYR A 123 6.35 6.48 0.13
CA TYR A 123 5.57 6.98 1.25
C TYR A 123 6.33 6.71 2.55
N CYS A 124 6.48 7.71 3.40
CA CYS A 124 7.19 7.57 4.67
C CYS A 124 6.42 8.21 5.82
N ALA A 125 6.67 7.71 7.03
CA ALA A 125 6.23 8.29 8.29
C ALA A 125 7.36 8.19 9.32
N ASP A 126 7.56 9.22 10.14
CA ASP A 126 8.54 9.21 11.22
C ASP A 126 7.96 9.65 12.57
N SER A 127 8.75 9.46 13.63
CA SER A 127 8.40 9.80 15.01
C SER A 127 8.24 11.31 15.26
N THR A 128 8.64 12.17 14.32
CA THR A 128 8.40 13.62 14.43
C THR A 128 7.01 14.02 13.93
N GLY A 129 6.25 13.05 13.41
CA GLY A 129 4.92 13.25 12.84
C GLY A 129 4.93 13.68 11.39
N ILE A 130 6.10 13.68 10.73
CA ILE A 130 6.21 13.97 9.29
C ILE A 130 5.71 12.75 8.52
N VAL A 131 4.88 13.02 7.51
CA VAL A 131 4.46 12.06 6.49
C VAL A 131 4.71 12.67 5.12
N LYS A 132 5.42 11.96 4.23
CA LYS A 132 5.63 12.38 2.84
C LYS A 132 5.17 11.27 1.91
N SER A 133 4.59 11.65 0.78
CA SER A 133 4.12 10.75 -0.29
C SER A 133 4.96 10.84 -1.57
N ASN A 134 6.17 11.39 -1.46
CA ASN A 134 7.16 11.46 -2.54
C ASN A 134 8.59 11.58 -1.99
N ALA A 135 8.91 10.76 -0.99
CA ALA A 135 10.28 10.64 -0.51
C ALA A 135 11.17 10.05 -1.62
N THR A 136 12.38 10.58 -1.74
CA THR A 136 13.32 10.22 -2.82
C THR A 136 14.06 8.91 -2.56
N ALA A 137 14.00 8.40 -1.33
CA ALA A 137 14.60 7.15 -0.90
C ALA A 137 13.79 6.50 0.23
N ALA A 138 14.02 5.21 0.45
CA ALA A 138 13.55 4.51 1.65
C ALA A 138 14.24 5.05 2.92
N CYS A 139 13.65 4.80 4.08
CA CYS A 139 14.24 5.12 5.37
C CYS A 139 15.60 4.41 5.54
N THR A 140 16.66 5.20 5.73
CA THR A 140 18.01 4.72 6.09
C THR A 140 18.47 5.23 7.46
N ILE A 141 17.71 6.17 8.03
CA ILE A 141 17.82 6.72 9.38
C ILE A 141 16.42 6.88 9.96
N THR A 142 16.31 7.31 11.22
CA THR A 142 15.04 7.48 11.95
C THR A 142 14.23 8.74 11.58
N THR A 143 14.46 9.31 10.40
CA THR A 143 13.73 10.48 9.89
C THR A 143 13.45 10.30 8.42
N CYS A 144 12.30 10.78 7.93
CA CYS A 144 11.98 10.62 6.53
C CYS A 144 12.85 11.50 5.61
N PRO A 145 13.50 10.93 4.58
CA PRO A 145 14.29 11.68 3.59
C PRO A 145 13.46 12.68 2.78
#